data_AF-A0A800CC89-F1
#
_entry.id   AF-A0A800CC89-F1
#
_cell.length_a   1.000
_cell.length_b   1.000
_cell.length_c   1.000
_cell.angle_alpha   90.00
_cell.angle_beta   90.00
_cell.angle_gamma   90.00
#
_symmetry.space_group_name_H-M   'P 1'
#
loop_
_entity.id
_entity.type
_entity.pdbx_description
1 polymer ?
#
loop_
_entity_poly.entity_id
_entity_poly.type
_entity_poly.pdbx_seq_one_letter_code
_entity_poly.pdbx_strand_id
1 'polypeptide(L)'
;MERKVLPNAPAGVPGESTLAWYQTLGTYEGSQKTFHQRHLTTPYAKKVMDMKCTTCHQGSDPREEAPIPPDLQKTRFTLRKSVNPNICLMCHGSFPDYKRMGLPSHWNESAEMFQNNCLLCHAGIRTTRHQVNYLKPEAIEAAGKEDSDSCFGCHGGRQWYRISYPYPRHAWKGMAKEIPEWAKQRPTESEARFLKQQQAQK
;
A
#
# COMPACT_ATOMS: atom_id res chain seq x y z
N MET A 1 -25.41 -4.50 10.23
CA MET A 1 -24.97 -5.87 10.55
C MET A 1 -23.46 -5.88 10.72
N GLU A 2 -22.98 -6.09 11.95
CA GLU A 2 -21.56 -6.24 12.21
C GLU A 2 -21.15 -7.67 11.83
N ARG A 3 -20.50 -7.86 10.67
CA ARG A 3 -19.99 -9.18 10.27
C ARG A 3 -18.84 -9.55 11.20
N LYS A 4 -18.97 -10.61 11.98
CA LYS A 4 -17.92 -11.15 12.85
C LYS A 4 -17.22 -12.32 12.15
N VAL A 5 -15.97 -12.57 12.54
CA VAL A 5 -15.25 -13.77 12.13
C VAL A 5 -15.92 -14.98 12.77
N LEU A 6 -16.23 -16.01 11.98
CA LEU A 6 -16.84 -17.23 12.48
C LEU A 6 -15.80 -18.09 13.21
N PRO A 7 -16.17 -18.77 14.31
CA PRO A 7 -15.26 -19.68 15.01
C PRO A 7 -14.89 -20.90 14.16
N ASN A 8 -15.78 -21.32 13.26
CA ASN A 8 -15.55 -22.43 12.32
C ASN A 8 -15.89 -21.97 10.89
N ALA A 9 -15.14 -22.44 9.91
CA ALA A 9 -15.50 -22.33 8.51
C ALA A 9 -16.81 -23.09 8.23
N PRO A 10 -17.53 -22.79 7.13
CA PRO A 10 -18.71 -23.57 6.73
C PRO A 10 -18.44 -25.07 6.57
N ALA A 11 -17.19 -25.45 6.27
CA ALA A 11 -16.74 -26.84 6.19
C ALA A 11 -16.36 -27.47 7.56
N GLY A 12 -16.62 -26.79 8.68
CA GLY A 12 -16.35 -27.30 10.03
C GLY A 12 -14.92 -27.12 10.53
N VAL A 13 -14.02 -26.53 9.73
CA VAL A 13 -12.62 -26.31 10.14
C VAL A 13 -12.54 -25.18 11.18
N PRO A 14 -11.89 -25.38 12.33
CA PRO A 14 -11.69 -24.32 13.31
C PRO A 14 -10.89 -23.16 12.72
N GLY A 15 -11.37 -21.94 12.94
CA GLY A 15 -10.71 -20.71 12.47
C GLY A 15 -9.34 -20.48 13.13
N GLU A 16 -9.15 -21.00 14.35
CA GLU A 16 -7.89 -20.92 15.09
C GLU A 16 -6.84 -21.92 14.60
N SER A 17 -7.27 -23.06 14.04
CA SER A 17 -6.38 -24.08 13.48
C SER A 17 -6.02 -23.82 12.01
N THR A 18 -6.49 -22.70 11.43
CA THR A 18 -6.27 -22.37 10.03
C THR A 18 -5.50 -21.06 9.91
N LEU A 19 -4.25 -21.15 9.48
CA LEU A 19 -3.52 -19.99 9.02
C LEU A 19 -3.89 -19.74 7.56
N ALA A 20 -4.37 -18.53 7.27
CA ALA A 20 -4.40 -18.08 5.88
C ALA A 20 -2.96 -17.91 5.40
N TRP A 21 -2.70 -18.18 4.11
CA TRP A 21 -1.36 -18.07 3.47
C TRP A 21 -0.63 -16.76 3.77
N TYR A 22 -1.40 -15.73 4.07
CA TYR A 22 -0.96 -14.37 4.29
C TYR A 22 -0.49 -14.10 5.73
N GLN A 23 -0.76 -15.00 6.69
CA GLN A 23 -0.38 -14.90 8.10
C GLN A 23 1.04 -15.43 8.36
N THR A 24 1.76 -15.83 7.30
CA THR A 24 3.16 -16.29 7.36
C THR A 24 4.15 -15.14 7.52
N LEU A 25 3.74 -13.90 7.27
CA LEU A 25 4.54 -12.70 7.49
C LEU A 25 4.29 -12.14 8.90
N GLY A 26 5.35 -11.73 9.61
CA GLY A 26 5.25 -11.14 10.94
C GLY A 26 4.34 -9.90 11.01
N THR A 27 4.22 -9.18 9.89
CA THR A 27 3.32 -8.02 9.74
C THR A 27 1.83 -8.34 9.86
N TYR A 28 1.45 -9.63 9.93
CA TYR A 28 0.07 -10.10 10.00
C TYR A 28 -0.19 -11.17 11.07
N GLU A 29 0.68 -11.22 12.07
CA GLU A 29 0.51 -12.08 13.24
C GLU A 29 -0.83 -11.82 13.97
N GLY A 30 -1.36 -12.87 14.57
CA GLY A 30 -2.55 -12.84 15.41
C GLY A 30 -3.79 -13.45 14.75
N SER A 31 -4.90 -13.42 15.49
CA SER A 31 -6.15 -14.07 15.10
C SER A 31 -6.79 -13.48 13.84
N GLN A 32 -7.64 -14.28 13.20
CA GLN A 32 -8.46 -13.82 12.08
C GLN A 32 -9.27 -12.58 12.48
N LYS A 33 -9.26 -11.56 11.62
CA LYS A 33 -9.98 -10.29 11.82
C LYS A 33 -10.81 -9.96 10.59
N THR A 34 -11.88 -9.18 10.77
CA THR A 34 -12.67 -8.66 9.66
C THR A 34 -11.84 -7.71 8.80
N PHE A 35 -12.28 -7.44 7.57
CA PHE A 35 -11.58 -6.54 6.65
C PHE A 35 -11.23 -5.19 7.30
N HIS A 36 -12.21 -4.51 7.92
CA HIS A 36 -11.95 -3.21 8.57
C HIS A 36 -11.00 -3.31 9.76
N GLN A 37 -11.16 -4.34 10.59
CA GLN A 37 -10.29 -4.54 11.76
C GLN A 37 -8.82 -4.75 11.35
N ARG A 38 -8.56 -5.47 10.25
CA ARG A 38 -7.19 -5.67 9.74
C ARG A 38 -6.46 -4.37 9.38
N HIS A 39 -7.22 -3.34 9.04
CA HIS A 39 -6.72 -2.06 8.57
C HIS A 39 -6.75 -0.97 9.65
N LEU A 40 -7.47 -1.17 10.76
CA LEU A 40 -7.68 -0.13 11.78
C LEU A 40 -7.29 -0.55 13.19
N THR A 41 -7.39 -1.84 13.52
CA THR A 41 -7.35 -2.27 14.94
C THR A 41 -6.24 -3.23 15.29
N THR A 42 -5.61 -3.89 14.31
CA THR A 42 -4.47 -4.78 14.57
C THR A 42 -3.28 -3.99 15.13
N PRO A 43 -2.41 -4.60 15.95
CA PRO A 43 -1.22 -3.94 16.48
C PRO A 43 -0.36 -3.32 15.38
N TYR A 44 -0.10 -4.08 14.31
CA TYR A 44 0.69 -3.59 13.18
C TYR A 44 0.01 -2.43 12.44
N ALA A 45 -1.30 -2.52 12.14
CA ALA A 45 -2.01 -1.41 11.51
C ALA A 45 -1.96 -0.14 12.38
N LYS A 46 -2.13 -0.25 13.69
CA LYS A 46 -1.98 0.88 14.61
C LYS A 46 -0.55 1.44 14.65
N LYS A 47 0.48 0.59 14.48
CA LYS A 47 1.90 1.00 14.43
C LYS A 47 2.18 1.83 13.17
N VAL A 48 1.75 1.38 11.99
CA VAL A 48 2.24 1.94 10.71
C VAL A 48 1.22 2.71 9.88
N MET A 49 -0.09 2.51 10.12
CA MET A 49 -1.16 3.12 9.33
C MET A 49 -1.81 4.28 10.09
N ASP A 50 -2.27 5.28 9.34
CA ASP A 50 -3.08 6.41 9.82
C ASP A 50 -4.34 6.59 8.95
N MET A 51 -4.89 5.48 8.46
CA MET A 51 -6.01 5.48 7.53
C MET A 51 -7.28 6.03 8.18
N LYS A 52 -8.01 6.84 7.40
CA LYS A 52 -9.32 7.36 7.75
C LYS A 52 -10.38 6.68 6.89
N CYS A 53 -11.65 6.77 7.28
CA CYS A 53 -12.74 6.26 6.45
C CYS A 53 -12.65 6.80 5.01
N THR A 54 -12.25 8.07 4.86
CA THR A 54 -12.10 8.76 3.57
C THR A 54 -10.89 8.33 2.75
N THR A 55 -9.95 7.56 3.32
CA THR A 55 -8.85 6.97 2.55
C THR A 55 -9.42 5.98 1.53
N CYS A 56 -10.31 5.09 1.96
CA CYS A 56 -10.94 4.09 1.10
C CYS A 56 -12.27 4.58 0.52
N HIS A 57 -13.12 5.22 1.33
CA HIS A 57 -14.44 5.69 0.92
C HIS A 57 -14.38 7.10 0.36
N GLN A 58 -14.60 7.22 -0.95
CA GLN A 58 -14.53 8.48 -1.67
C GLN A 58 -15.93 8.79 -2.21
N GLY A 59 -16.37 10.03 -2.05
CA GLY A 59 -17.57 10.56 -2.70
C GLY A 59 -17.19 11.72 -3.60
N SER A 60 -18.09 12.07 -4.53
CA SER A 60 -17.99 13.30 -5.31
C SER A 60 -17.96 14.53 -4.40
N ASP A 61 -17.37 15.62 -4.89
CA ASP A 61 -17.58 16.92 -4.25
C ASP A 61 -19.08 17.21 -4.28
N PRO A 62 -19.72 17.59 -3.15
CA PRO A 62 -21.13 17.99 -3.14
C PRO A 62 -21.49 19.11 -4.11
N ARG A 63 -20.49 19.87 -4.60
CA ARG A 63 -20.65 20.95 -5.59
C ARG A 63 -20.55 20.48 -7.05
N GLU A 64 -20.15 19.24 -7.29
CA GLU A 64 -20.11 18.68 -8.65
C GLU A 64 -21.46 18.04 -8.99
N GLU A 65 -22.05 18.45 -10.11
CA GLU A 65 -23.24 17.82 -10.66
C GLU A 65 -22.90 16.50 -11.34
N ALA A 66 -23.82 15.54 -11.22
CA ALA A 66 -23.70 14.28 -11.93
C ALA A 66 -23.74 14.52 -13.44
N PRO A 67 -22.81 13.95 -14.24
CA PRO A 67 -22.88 14.08 -15.68
C PRO A 67 -24.18 13.46 -16.21
N ILE A 68 -24.95 14.25 -16.96
CA ILE A 68 -26.17 13.82 -17.66
C ILE A 68 -25.98 14.07 -19.17
N PRO A 69 -26.02 13.02 -20.01
CA PRO A 69 -26.21 11.62 -19.68
C PRO A 69 -24.99 11.02 -18.94
N PRO A 70 -25.14 9.88 -18.23
CA PRO A 70 -24.03 9.21 -17.56
C PRO A 70 -22.89 8.89 -18.54
N ASP A 71 -21.71 9.45 -18.28
CA ASP A 71 -20.52 9.21 -19.10
C ASP A 71 -19.71 8.05 -18.51
N LEU A 72 -19.65 6.93 -19.25
CA LEU A 72 -18.86 5.74 -18.89
C LEU A 72 -17.35 6.01 -18.90
N GLN A 73 -16.88 7.08 -19.55
CA GLN A 73 -15.46 7.44 -19.59
C GLN A 73 -15.00 8.20 -18.33
N LYS A 74 -15.92 8.90 -17.64
CA LYS A 74 -15.65 9.60 -16.38
C LYS A 74 -15.69 8.65 -15.18
N THR A 75 -14.74 7.70 -15.15
CA THR A 75 -14.46 6.79 -14.02
C THR A 75 -14.12 7.50 -12.69
N ARG A 76 -14.04 8.84 -12.69
CA ARG A 76 -13.71 9.67 -11.53
C ARG A 76 -14.93 10.21 -10.78
N PHE A 77 -16.13 10.13 -11.34
CA PHE A 77 -17.32 10.65 -10.68
C PHE A 77 -18.04 9.57 -9.86
N THR A 78 -18.06 9.72 -8.53
CA THR A 78 -18.65 8.72 -7.61
C THR A 78 -19.79 9.36 -6.80
N LEU A 79 -21.04 9.08 -7.19
CA LEU A 79 -22.28 9.64 -6.58
C LEU A 79 -22.46 9.36 -5.07
N ARG A 80 -21.72 8.42 -4.49
CA ARG A 80 -21.81 8.00 -3.07
C ARG A 80 -20.41 7.85 -2.49
N LYS A 81 -20.28 7.77 -1.16
CA LYS A 81 -19.05 7.33 -0.47
C LYS A 81 -18.74 5.86 -0.78
N SER A 82 -18.36 5.56 -2.02
CA SER A 82 -18.01 4.23 -2.48
C SER A 82 -16.52 4.01 -2.36
N VAL A 83 -16.12 2.75 -2.29
CA VAL A 83 -14.70 2.39 -2.30
C VAL A 83 -14.19 2.45 -3.73
N ASN A 84 -13.12 3.21 -3.97
CA ASN A 84 -12.35 3.10 -5.21
C ASN A 84 -11.34 1.95 -5.06
N PRO A 85 -11.47 0.84 -5.81
CA PRO A 85 -10.59 -0.32 -5.67
C PRO A 85 -9.11 -0.02 -5.95
N ASN A 86 -8.79 1.08 -6.65
CA ASN A 86 -7.40 1.49 -6.88
C ASN A 86 -6.67 1.84 -5.58
N ILE A 87 -7.39 2.16 -4.50
CA ILE A 87 -6.79 2.35 -3.17
C ILE A 87 -6.23 1.05 -2.62
N CYS A 88 -6.91 -0.08 -2.86
CA CYS A 88 -6.41 -1.39 -2.46
C CYS A 88 -5.11 -1.73 -3.19
N LEU A 89 -4.99 -1.34 -4.47
CA LEU A 89 -3.81 -1.59 -5.28
C LEU A 89 -2.54 -0.93 -4.70
N MET A 90 -2.68 0.20 -4.01
CA MET A 90 -1.55 0.87 -3.34
C MET A 90 -0.84 -0.10 -2.39
N CYS A 91 -1.58 -0.81 -1.53
CA CYS A 91 -0.99 -1.70 -0.52
C CYS A 91 -0.93 -3.19 -0.94
N HIS A 92 -1.76 -3.61 -1.90
CA HIS A 92 -1.90 -5.01 -2.32
C HIS A 92 -1.45 -5.26 -3.77
N GLY A 93 -0.72 -4.32 -4.35
CA GLY A 93 -0.07 -4.49 -5.65
C GLY A 93 1.03 -5.54 -5.61
N SER A 94 1.41 -6.01 -6.81
CA SER A 94 2.57 -6.89 -6.96
C SER A 94 3.86 -6.17 -6.60
N PHE A 95 4.86 -6.96 -6.18
CA PHE A 95 6.23 -6.44 -6.11
C PHE A 95 6.63 -5.83 -7.45
N PRO A 96 7.24 -4.63 -7.48
CA PRO A 96 7.75 -4.07 -8.72
C PRO A 96 8.69 -5.07 -9.38
N ASP A 97 8.60 -5.21 -10.70
CA ASP A 97 9.49 -6.06 -11.49
C ASP A 97 10.94 -5.93 -11.01
N TYR A 98 11.56 -7.07 -10.69
CA TYR A 98 12.89 -7.13 -10.10
C TYR A 98 13.93 -6.40 -10.97
N LYS A 99 13.76 -6.40 -12.30
CA LYS A 99 14.61 -5.65 -13.24
C LYS A 99 14.49 -4.14 -13.03
N ARG A 100 13.29 -3.65 -12.73
CA ARG A 100 13.06 -2.21 -12.42
C ARG A 100 13.68 -1.82 -11.09
N MET A 101 13.81 -2.78 -10.16
CA MET A 101 14.46 -2.59 -8.86
C MET A 101 15.99 -2.77 -8.94
N GLY A 102 16.53 -3.21 -10.08
CA GLY A 102 17.95 -3.53 -10.22
C GLY A 102 18.37 -4.80 -9.46
N LEU A 103 17.43 -5.68 -9.17
CA LEU A 103 17.68 -6.96 -8.50
C LEU A 103 18.02 -8.05 -9.54
N PRO A 104 18.79 -9.08 -9.16
CA PRO A 104 19.14 -10.19 -10.05
C PRO A 104 17.96 -11.15 -10.32
N SER A 105 17.02 -11.27 -9.37
CA SER A 105 15.81 -12.11 -9.49
C SER A 105 14.69 -11.58 -8.57
N HIS A 106 13.57 -12.29 -8.47
CA HIS A 106 12.47 -11.89 -7.57
C HIS A 106 12.95 -11.75 -6.11
N TRP A 107 12.32 -10.89 -5.31
CA TRP A 107 12.77 -10.63 -3.93
C TRP A 107 12.88 -11.92 -3.11
N ASN A 108 11.91 -12.83 -3.21
CA ASN A 108 11.94 -14.12 -2.50
C ASN A 108 13.16 -15.00 -2.82
N GLU A 109 13.80 -14.79 -3.96
CA GLU A 109 14.97 -15.55 -4.42
C GLU A 109 16.29 -14.78 -4.22
N SER A 110 16.21 -13.45 -4.09
CA SER A 110 17.39 -12.57 -4.03
C SER A 110 17.59 -11.87 -2.69
N ALA A 111 16.62 -11.92 -1.78
CA ALA A 111 16.65 -11.18 -0.52
C ALA A 111 17.90 -11.48 0.32
N GLU A 112 18.34 -12.74 0.37
CA GLU A 112 19.55 -13.16 1.10
C GLU A 112 20.82 -12.47 0.58
N MET A 113 20.97 -12.28 -0.74
CA MET A 113 22.10 -11.55 -1.33
C MET A 113 22.15 -10.08 -0.87
N PHE A 114 21.01 -9.54 -0.47
CA PHE A 114 20.86 -8.20 0.09
C PHE A 114 20.65 -8.23 1.61
N GLN A 115 21.07 -9.30 2.28
CA GLN A 115 20.99 -9.47 3.74
C GLN A 115 19.57 -9.29 4.29
N ASN A 116 18.55 -9.60 3.50
CA ASN A 116 17.15 -9.31 3.79
C ASN A 116 16.98 -7.85 4.27
N ASN A 117 17.55 -6.89 3.54
CA ASN A 117 17.56 -5.49 3.95
C ASN A 117 17.29 -4.53 2.77
N CYS A 118 16.05 -4.06 2.66
CA CYS A 118 15.65 -3.10 1.62
C CYS A 118 16.34 -1.73 1.77
N LEU A 119 16.86 -1.40 2.95
CA LEU A 119 17.48 -0.10 3.23
C LEU A 119 18.90 0.00 2.67
N LEU A 120 19.54 -1.10 2.27
CA LEU A 120 20.85 -1.07 1.59
C LEU A 120 20.84 -0.12 0.38
N CYS A 121 19.72 -0.06 -0.34
CA CYS A 121 19.53 0.86 -1.46
C CYS A 121 18.59 2.02 -1.09
N HIS A 122 17.45 1.74 -0.46
CA HIS A 122 16.39 2.76 -0.30
C HIS A 122 16.75 3.92 0.63
N ALA A 123 17.71 3.75 1.53
CA ALA A 123 18.22 4.85 2.35
C ALA A 123 18.82 5.98 1.49
N GLY A 124 19.42 5.67 0.32
CA GLY A 124 20.06 6.64 -0.56
C GLY A 124 19.19 7.13 -1.73
N ILE A 125 18.27 6.31 -2.25
CA ILE A 125 17.55 6.61 -3.50
C ILE A 125 16.03 6.79 -3.34
N ARG A 126 15.47 6.53 -2.16
CA ARG A 126 14.03 6.73 -1.88
C ARG A 126 13.85 7.56 -0.62
N THR A 127 14.58 8.67 -0.53
CA THR A 127 14.68 9.52 0.67
C THR A 127 13.36 10.18 1.07
N THR A 128 12.45 10.37 0.12
CA THR A 128 11.11 10.93 0.35
C THR A 128 10.07 9.85 0.07
N ARG A 129 9.83 8.99 1.07
CA ARG A 129 8.88 7.87 1.00
C ARG A 129 7.92 7.90 2.18
N HIS A 130 6.74 7.31 2.01
CA HIS A 130 5.70 7.17 3.04
C HIS A 130 5.14 8.50 3.61
N GLN A 131 5.51 9.65 3.05
CA GLN A 131 5.07 10.98 3.49
C GLN A 131 3.65 11.31 2.99
N VAL A 132 2.70 10.50 3.44
CA VAL A 132 1.28 10.60 3.09
C VAL A 132 0.43 10.64 4.35
N ASN A 133 -0.81 11.10 4.23
CA ASN A 133 -1.71 11.31 5.36
C ASN A 133 -2.45 10.05 5.86
N TYR A 134 -2.16 8.89 5.28
CA TYR A 134 -2.76 7.61 5.63
C TYR A 134 -1.74 6.60 6.17
N LEU A 135 -0.47 7.02 6.33
CA LEU A 135 0.63 6.23 6.88
C LEU A 135 1.39 7.04 7.93
N LYS A 136 2.11 6.32 8.79
CA LYS A 136 3.03 6.88 9.79
C LYS A 136 4.47 6.64 9.33
N PRO A 137 5.08 7.56 8.55
CA PRO A 137 6.37 7.32 7.93
C PRO A 137 7.45 7.00 8.95
N GLU A 138 7.52 7.73 10.06
CA GLU A 138 8.56 7.52 11.08
C GLU A 138 8.47 6.10 11.68
N ALA A 139 7.26 5.60 11.90
CA ALA A 139 7.04 4.25 12.41
C ALA A 139 7.37 3.16 11.36
N ILE A 140 7.10 3.43 10.08
CA ILE A 140 7.48 2.53 8.97
C ILE A 140 9.01 2.47 8.83
N GLU A 141 9.68 3.61 8.89
CA GLU A 141 11.14 3.67 8.81
C GLU A 141 11.82 2.98 9.99
N ALA A 142 11.24 3.08 11.19
CA ALA A 142 11.69 2.32 12.34
C ALA A 142 11.49 0.80 12.14
N ALA A 143 10.29 0.39 11.73
CA ALA A 143 9.98 -1.03 11.49
C ALA A 143 10.84 -1.65 10.38
N GLY A 144 11.10 -0.91 9.30
CA GLY A 144 11.94 -1.37 8.19
C GLY A 144 13.43 -1.49 8.52
N LYS A 145 13.91 -0.87 9.61
CA LYS A 145 15.26 -1.08 10.14
C LYS A 145 15.36 -2.36 10.96
N GLU A 146 14.25 -2.75 11.61
CA GLU A 146 14.17 -3.96 12.43
C GLU A 146 14.03 -5.20 11.55
N ASP A 147 13.16 -5.13 10.53
CA ASP A 147 12.79 -6.28 9.70
C ASP A 147 12.35 -5.86 8.28
N SER A 148 12.95 -6.47 7.26
CA SER A 148 12.57 -6.22 5.86
C SER A 148 11.17 -6.71 5.49
N ASP A 149 10.58 -7.63 6.25
CA ASP A 149 9.18 -8.02 6.08
C ASP A 149 8.23 -6.84 6.28
N SER A 150 8.64 -5.82 7.05
CA SER A 150 7.91 -4.56 7.18
C SER A 150 7.78 -3.84 5.82
N CYS A 151 8.83 -3.90 5.00
CA CYS A 151 8.85 -3.34 3.66
C CYS A 151 8.14 -4.28 2.68
N PHE A 152 8.58 -5.55 2.63
CA PHE A 152 8.10 -6.52 1.66
C PHE A 152 6.62 -6.82 1.83
N GLY A 153 6.11 -6.91 3.06
CA GLY A 153 4.70 -7.14 3.36
C GLY A 153 3.77 -6.10 2.73
N CYS A 154 4.19 -4.84 2.64
CA CYS A 154 3.42 -3.78 1.98
C CYS A 154 3.74 -3.63 0.48
N HIS A 155 4.95 -4.00 0.04
CA HIS A 155 5.41 -3.79 -1.33
C HIS A 155 5.29 -5.00 -2.26
N GLY A 156 4.69 -6.11 -1.84
CA GLY A 156 4.43 -7.24 -2.74
C GLY A 156 4.31 -8.60 -2.07
N GLY A 157 4.70 -8.70 -0.79
CA GLY A 157 4.51 -9.91 0.03
C GLY A 157 3.04 -10.28 0.22
N ARG A 158 2.11 -9.34 -0.03
CA ARG A 158 0.66 -9.59 -0.04
C ARG A 158 -0.02 -9.02 -1.27
N GLN A 159 0.49 -9.46 -2.39
CA GLN A 159 -0.11 -9.25 -3.69
C GLN A 159 -1.51 -9.88 -3.77
N TRP A 160 -2.54 -9.04 -3.89
CA TRP A 160 -3.87 -9.47 -4.36
C TRP A 160 -4.05 -9.16 -5.84
N TYR A 161 -3.39 -8.10 -6.31
CA TYR A 161 -3.44 -7.67 -7.69
C TYR A 161 -2.23 -8.17 -8.47
N ARG A 162 -2.41 -8.65 -9.70
CA ARG A 162 -1.30 -9.09 -10.57
C ARG A 162 -0.38 -7.97 -11.06
N ILE A 163 -0.74 -6.72 -10.77
CA ILE A 163 -0.05 -5.52 -11.23
C ILE A 163 0.52 -4.76 -10.04
N SER A 164 1.62 -4.05 -10.26
CA SER A 164 2.24 -3.19 -9.25
C SER A 164 1.58 -1.81 -9.28
N TYR A 165 1.47 -1.18 -8.10
CA TYR A 165 1.06 0.21 -8.05
C TYR A 165 2.20 1.12 -8.54
N PRO A 166 1.94 2.06 -9.47
CA PRO A 166 2.96 2.96 -9.99
C PRO A 166 3.23 4.10 -9.02
N TYR A 167 3.85 3.80 -7.88
CA TYR A 167 4.21 4.79 -6.86
C TYR A 167 4.97 5.98 -7.47
N PRO A 168 4.70 7.22 -6.98
CA PRO A 168 5.37 8.42 -7.46
C PRO A 168 6.90 8.32 -7.39
N ARG A 169 7.56 8.89 -8.39
CA ARG A 169 9.02 8.97 -8.48
C ARG A 169 9.49 10.33 -7.98
N HIS A 170 9.33 10.55 -6.67
CA HIS A 170 9.88 11.73 -5.99
C HIS A 170 11.39 11.86 -6.26
N ALA A 171 11.86 13.09 -6.39
CA ALA A 171 13.27 13.36 -6.62
C ALA A 171 14.14 12.97 -5.41
N TRP A 172 15.35 12.47 -5.67
CA TRP A 172 16.37 12.23 -4.64
C TRP A 172 17.72 12.80 -5.07
N LYS A 173 18.62 12.99 -4.10
CA LYS A 173 19.96 13.53 -4.36
C LYS A 173 20.76 12.58 -5.26
N GLY A 174 21.28 13.09 -6.37
CA GLY A 174 22.05 12.29 -7.34
C GLY A 174 21.20 11.45 -8.30
N MET A 175 19.89 11.67 -8.34
CA MET A 175 19.00 11.07 -9.33
C MET A 175 19.40 11.48 -10.76
N ALA A 176 19.52 10.50 -11.66
CA ALA A 176 19.82 10.76 -13.07
C ALA A 176 18.73 11.64 -13.71
N LYS A 177 19.17 12.60 -14.54
CA LYS A 177 18.27 13.48 -15.31
C LYS A 177 17.48 12.70 -16.37
N GLU A 178 18.07 11.63 -16.91
CA GLU A 178 17.40 10.75 -17.84
C GLU A 178 16.30 9.95 -17.12
N ILE A 179 15.11 9.95 -17.70
CA ILE A 179 13.94 9.22 -17.19
C ILE A 179 13.84 7.89 -17.95
N PRO A 180 14.02 6.73 -17.26
CA PRO A 180 13.85 5.43 -17.89
C PRO A 180 12.46 5.26 -18.51
N GLU A 181 12.35 4.48 -19.60
CA GLU A 181 11.09 4.29 -20.33
C GLU A 181 9.90 3.93 -19.42
N TRP A 182 10.11 2.98 -18.50
CA TRP A 182 9.07 2.52 -17.56
C TRP A 182 8.59 3.61 -16.59
N ALA A 183 9.35 4.70 -16.44
CA ALA A 183 9.08 5.78 -15.50
C ALA A 183 8.47 7.03 -16.16
N LYS A 184 8.42 7.12 -17.50
CA LYS A 184 7.95 8.32 -18.21
C LYS A 184 6.53 8.75 -17.85
N GLN A 185 5.64 7.80 -17.54
CA GLN A 185 4.25 8.07 -17.17
C GLN A 185 4.02 8.07 -15.66
N ARG A 186 5.07 7.98 -14.83
CA ARG A 186 4.90 7.98 -13.38
C ARG A 186 4.72 9.39 -12.83
N PRO A 187 3.80 9.59 -11.87
CA PRO A 187 3.73 10.84 -11.13
C PRO A 187 5.07 11.14 -10.44
N THR A 188 5.42 12.41 -10.32
CA THR A 188 6.57 12.85 -9.51
C THR A 188 6.18 13.18 -8.07
N GLU A 189 4.89 13.33 -7.81
CA GLU A 189 4.33 13.67 -6.50
C GLU A 189 3.15 12.75 -6.15
N SER A 190 2.88 12.64 -4.84
CA SER A 190 1.68 11.96 -4.34
C SER A 190 0.42 12.77 -4.66
N GLU A 191 -0.73 12.11 -4.78
CA GLU A 191 -2.00 12.81 -5.01
C GLU A 191 -2.24 13.88 -3.93
N ALA A 192 -2.71 15.07 -4.32
CA ALA A 192 -2.86 16.22 -3.43
C ALA A 192 -3.62 15.90 -2.13
N ARG A 193 -4.68 15.09 -2.23
CA ARG A 193 -5.49 14.66 -1.08
C ARG A 193 -4.76 13.77 -0.08
N PHE A 194 -3.62 13.20 -0.45
CA PHE A 194 -2.80 12.35 0.39
C PHE A 194 -1.58 13.08 0.94
N LEU A 195 -1.30 14.30 0.48
CA LEU A 195 -0.25 15.12 1.05
C LEU A 195 -0.57 15.42 2.52
N LYS A 196 0.47 15.39 3.35
CA LYS A 196 0.36 15.90 4.73
C LYS A 196 0.18 17.42 4.68
N GLN A 197 -0.58 17.99 5.61
CA GLN A 197 -0.92 19.42 5.61
C GLN A 197 0.31 20.37 5.52
N GLN A 198 1.46 19.96 6.06
CA GLN A 198 2.72 20.72 5.98
C GLN A 198 3.34 20.76 4.56
N GLN A 199 2.96 19.84 3.67
CA GLN A 199 3.40 19.80 2.27
C GLN A 199 2.41 20.47 1.32
N ALA A 200 1.14 20.60 1.71
CA ALA A 200 0.09 21.24 0.90
C ALA A 200 0.13 22.78 0.91
N GLN A 201 1.04 23.38 1.69
CA GLN A 201 1.20 24.84 1.86
C GLN A 201 2.46 25.40 1.19
N LYS A 202 3.22 24.56 0.45
CA LYS A 202 4.30 24.99 -0.43
C LYS A 202 3.81 25.05 -1.87
#